data_AF-A0A0B7NCB6-F1
#
_entry.id   AF-A0A0B7NCB6-F1
#
_cell.length_a   1.000
_cell.length_b   1.000
_cell.length_c   1.000
_cell.angle_alpha   90.00
_cell.angle_beta   90.00
_cell.angle_gamma   90.00
#
_symmetry.space_group_name_H-M   'P 1'
#
loop_
_entity.id
_entity.type
_entity.pdbx_description
1 polymer ?
#
loop_
_entity_poly.entity_id
_entity_poly.type
_entity_poly.pdbx_seq_one_letter_code
_entity_poly.pdbx_strand_id
1 'polypeptide(L)'
;MNSSSNSSGNSSNNQTAINVNQQHIYNQENAAIEASLAYETRTVVETIRPVNTVYAYLPKQNKFKQWCLDRHYPNDIVTEMKIVRYVKELFDRGIESTTRNVDGTTTTVRISYSHETLKMHIKALVDLYAKQKADNKDTMTLKHPRGETLKSFESSLKRLCSAARQSESFIDPGIGSIQDGYNAEQLVKIADHYLEREKKPGDALRDRMMFLLNHMMMLRGETLRDTNLNHMFSLEFKDEGATRCPVFVMMITGDAVFLKQQAEEHEIFQHEIFQSEEFKSFAENLNRCINSTTPPSEIEIQRIVPEIN
;
A
#
# COMPACT_ATOMS: atom_id res chain seq x y z
N MET A 1 55.98 70.16 29.90
CA MET A 1 56.13 68.81 30.48
C MET A 1 54.89 68.52 31.31
N ASN A 2 53.99 67.68 30.81
CA ASN A 2 53.51 66.49 31.53
C ASN A 2 52.38 65.83 30.73
N SER A 3 52.69 64.59 30.37
CA SER A 3 51.83 63.60 29.76
C SER A 3 50.87 63.07 30.82
N SER A 4 49.57 63.04 30.52
CA SER A 4 48.61 62.22 31.25
C SER A 4 48.01 61.22 30.27
N SER A 5 48.47 59.97 30.41
CA SER A 5 48.06 58.79 29.66
C SER A 5 46.68 58.31 30.08
N ASN A 6 45.76 58.22 29.12
CA ASN A 6 44.45 57.58 29.25
C ASN A 6 44.61 56.04 29.22
N SER A 7 44.18 55.35 30.28
CA SER A 7 43.98 53.89 30.30
C SER A 7 42.48 53.58 30.33
N SER A 8 41.89 53.28 29.17
CA SER A 8 40.47 52.88 29.08
C SER A 8 40.26 52.05 27.81
N GLY A 9 40.70 50.79 27.83
CA GLY A 9 40.63 49.96 26.61
C GLY A 9 40.78 48.45 26.77
N ASN A 10 40.52 47.87 27.95
CA ASN A 10 40.77 46.43 28.17
C ASN A 10 39.60 45.61 28.77
N SER A 11 38.44 46.21 29.05
CA SER A 11 37.34 45.49 29.72
C SER A 11 36.40 44.74 28.76
N SER A 12 36.13 45.30 27.57
CA SER A 12 35.12 44.77 26.65
C SER A 12 35.55 43.48 25.93
N ASN A 13 36.83 43.33 25.61
CA ASN A 13 37.34 42.12 24.92
C ASN A 13 37.38 40.88 25.83
N ASN A 14 37.55 41.06 27.15
CA ASN A 14 37.54 39.95 28.10
C ASN A 14 36.14 39.41 28.36
N GLN A 15 35.11 40.26 28.36
CA GLN A 15 33.71 39.81 28.56
C GLN A 15 33.18 39.00 27.37
N THR A 16 33.55 39.33 26.14
CA THR A 16 33.18 38.53 24.96
C THR A 16 33.88 37.17 24.96
N ALA A 17 35.16 37.11 25.35
CA ALA A 17 35.90 35.85 25.45
C ALA A 17 35.36 34.93 26.56
N ILE A 18 34.96 35.49 27.71
CA ILE A 18 34.34 34.75 28.81
C ILE A 18 32.98 34.17 28.39
N ASN A 19 32.15 34.94 27.68
CA ASN A 19 30.85 34.46 27.17
C ASN A 19 31.01 33.35 26.12
N VAL A 20 31.96 33.45 25.20
CA VAL A 20 32.24 32.40 24.21
C VAL A 20 32.73 31.12 24.89
N ASN A 21 33.58 31.23 25.92
CA ASN A 21 34.09 30.07 26.65
C ASN A 21 33.00 29.40 27.49
N GLN A 22 32.11 30.18 28.12
CA GLN A 22 30.91 29.65 28.78
C GLN A 22 29.98 28.95 27.80
N GLN A 23 29.73 29.53 26.62
CA GLN A 23 28.93 28.91 25.57
C GLN A 23 29.52 27.57 25.11
N HIS A 24 30.84 27.48 24.97
CA HIS A 24 31.53 26.23 24.63
C HIS A 24 31.39 25.17 25.72
N ILE A 25 31.49 25.55 26.99
CA ILE A 25 31.29 24.64 28.12
C ILE A 25 29.84 24.13 28.13
N TYR A 26 28.85 25.01 28.00
CA TYR A 26 27.44 24.61 27.92
C TYR A 26 27.15 23.68 26.73
N ASN A 27 27.75 23.94 25.56
CA ASN A 27 27.60 23.08 24.39
C ASN A 27 28.25 21.70 24.60
N GLN A 28 29.40 21.65 25.28
CA GLN A 28 30.05 20.38 25.63
C GLN A 28 29.25 19.59 26.67
N GLU A 29 28.71 20.25 27.69
CA GLU A 29 27.84 19.63 28.70
C GLU A 29 26.55 19.08 28.08
N ASN A 30 25.88 19.87 27.24
CA ASN A 30 24.69 19.41 26.53
C ASN A 30 24.99 18.22 25.60
N ALA A 31 26.11 18.27 24.86
CA ALA A 31 26.54 17.15 24.02
C ALA A 31 26.87 15.89 24.83
N ALA A 32 27.37 16.03 26.07
CA ALA A 32 27.62 14.92 26.98
C ALA A 32 26.30 14.34 27.53
N ILE A 33 25.34 15.19 27.88
CA ILE A 33 23.99 14.78 28.33
C ILE A 33 23.26 14.02 27.21
N GLU A 34 23.26 14.56 25.99
CA GLU A 34 22.65 13.91 24.81
C GLU A 34 23.30 12.56 24.49
N ALA A 35 24.63 12.47 24.60
CA ALA A 35 25.34 11.20 24.41
C ALA A 35 24.99 10.16 25.50
N SER A 36 24.87 10.61 26.76
CA SER A 36 24.44 9.75 27.88
C SER A 36 23.01 9.24 27.68
N LEU A 37 22.09 10.12 27.30
CA LEU A 37 20.69 9.77 27.04
C LEU A 37 20.54 8.81 25.85
N ALA A 38 21.33 9.01 24.80
CA ALA A 38 21.37 8.11 23.65
C ALA A 38 21.88 6.71 24.03
N TYR A 39 22.90 6.63 24.90
CA TYR A 39 23.40 5.36 25.42
C TYR A 39 22.36 4.64 26.29
N GLU A 40 21.71 5.34 27.21
CA GLU A 40 20.66 4.78 28.08
C GLU A 40 19.45 4.31 27.26
N THR A 41 19.01 5.11 26.28
CA THR A 41 17.90 4.73 25.39
C THR A 41 18.27 3.47 24.59
N ARG A 42 19.52 3.32 24.15
CA ARG A 42 19.98 2.13 23.44
C ARG A 42 19.95 0.88 24.31
N THR A 43 20.46 0.94 25.54
CA THR A 43 20.48 -0.23 26.43
C THR A 43 19.07 -0.69 26.77
N VAL A 44 18.14 0.25 26.96
CA VAL A 44 16.71 -0.03 27.14
C VAL A 44 16.10 -0.67 25.88
N VAL A 45 16.39 -0.15 24.68
CA VAL A 45 15.90 -0.75 23.42
C VAL A 45 16.48 -2.14 23.17
N GLU A 46 17.75 -2.37 23.50
CA GLU A 46 18.40 -3.68 23.36
C GLU A 46 17.86 -4.72 24.35
N THR A 47 17.52 -4.31 25.58
CA THR A 47 16.94 -5.18 26.62
C THR A 47 15.46 -5.49 26.39
N ILE A 48 14.68 -4.55 25.84
CA ILE A 48 13.26 -4.75 25.51
C ILE A 48 13.10 -5.56 24.21
N ARG A 49 14.14 -5.62 23.37
CA ARG A 49 14.05 -6.25 22.06
C ARG A 49 13.69 -7.74 22.16
N PRO A 50 12.72 -8.22 21.36
CA PRO A 50 12.43 -9.64 21.29
C PRO A 50 13.66 -10.46 20.90
N VAL A 51 13.99 -11.46 21.71
CA VAL A 51 15.14 -12.36 21.53
C VAL A 51 15.17 -12.97 20.13
N ASN A 52 14.00 -13.38 19.61
CA ASN A 52 13.86 -13.96 18.28
C ASN A 52 14.30 -13.01 17.14
N THR A 53 14.09 -11.70 17.30
CA THR A 53 14.49 -10.70 16.30
C THR A 53 16.00 -10.56 16.25
N VAL A 54 16.68 -10.62 17.41
CA VAL A 54 18.15 -10.61 17.49
C VAL A 54 18.72 -11.83 16.78
N TYR A 55 18.22 -13.02 17.11
CA TYR A 55 18.66 -14.28 16.48
C TYR A 55 18.40 -14.29 14.97
N ALA A 56 17.28 -13.75 14.50
CA ALA A 56 16.96 -13.71 13.08
C ALA A 56 17.80 -12.69 12.28
N TYR A 57 18.12 -11.54 12.89
CA TYR A 57 18.81 -10.45 12.19
C TYR A 57 20.33 -10.60 12.19
N LEU A 58 20.92 -11.09 13.29
CA LEU A 58 22.38 -11.18 13.43
C LEU A 58 23.07 -11.95 12.30
N PRO A 59 22.59 -13.15 11.87
CA PRO A 59 23.20 -13.86 10.73
C PRO A 59 23.12 -13.07 9.42
N LYS A 60 22.03 -12.31 9.22
CA LYS A 60 21.81 -11.50 8.01
C LYS A 60 22.71 -10.27 7.97
N GLN A 61 22.95 -9.66 9.14
CA GLN A 61 23.90 -8.57 9.33
C GLN A 61 25.32 -9.06 9.06
N ASN A 62 25.72 -10.20 9.61
CA ASN A 62 27.04 -10.79 9.40
C ASN A 62 27.30 -11.14 7.92
N LYS A 63 26.30 -11.71 7.22
CA LYS A 63 26.39 -11.95 5.78
C LYS A 63 26.64 -10.68 4.97
N PHE A 64 26.02 -9.56 5.35
CA PHE A 64 26.25 -8.28 4.69
C PHE A 64 27.63 -7.71 4.99
N LYS A 65 28.11 -7.80 6.24
CA LYS A 65 29.48 -7.40 6.60
C LYS A 65 30.51 -8.17 5.80
N GLN A 66 30.33 -9.50 5.69
CA GLN A 66 31.19 -10.33 4.85
C GLN A 66 31.12 -9.93 3.38
N TRP A 67 29.92 -9.70 2.84
CA TRP A 67 29.75 -9.22 1.47
C TRP A 67 30.44 -7.87 1.23
N CYS A 68 30.44 -6.96 2.21
CA CYS A 68 31.18 -5.71 2.12
C CYS A 68 32.69 -5.94 2.01
N LEU A 69 33.24 -6.88 2.79
CA LEU A 69 34.65 -7.28 2.73
C LEU A 69 34.99 -7.90 1.37
N ASP A 70 34.20 -8.85 0.90
CA ASP A 70 34.41 -9.55 -0.37
C ASP A 70 34.39 -8.58 -1.57
N ARG A 71 33.62 -7.49 -1.47
CA ARG A 71 33.52 -6.44 -2.48
C ARG A 71 34.42 -5.24 -2.25
N HIS A 72 35.39 -5.37 -1.33
CA HIS A 72 36.41 -4.38 -1.05
C HIS A 72 35.84 -3.00 -0.69
N TYR A 73 34.69 -2.96 -0.02
CA TYR A 73 34.18 -1.71 0.53
C TYR A 73 35.05 -1.26 1.71
N PRO A 74 35.34 0.05 1.85
CA PRO A 74 36.21 0.55 2.91
C PRO A 74 35.60 0.41 4.31
N ASN A 75 34.27 0.30 4.39
CA ASN A 75 33.53 0.14 5.62
C ASN A 75 32.27 -0.68 5.42
N ASP A 76 31.73 -1.21 6.54
CA ASP A 76 30.46 -1.92 6.60
C ASP A 76 29.26 -0.97 6.83
N ILE A 77 29.44 0.35 6.68
CA ILE A 77 28.37 1.34 6.84
C ILE A 77 27.27 1.04 5.83
N VAL A 78 26.05 0.92 6.33
CA VAL A 78 24.86 0.63 5.54
C VAL A 78 24.40 1.89 4.80
N THR A 79 24.31 1.80 3.47
CA THR A 79 23.75 2.84 2.61
C THR A 79 22.65 2.26 1.73
N GLU A 80 21.74 3.09 1.24
CA GLU A 80 20.64 2.66 0.36
C GLU A 80 21.14 1.82 -0.83
N MET A 81 22.16 2.31 -1.55
CA MET A 81 22.70 1.61 -2.72
C MET A 81 23.42 0.31 -2.38
N LYS A 82 24.08 0.22 -1.21
CA LYS A 82 24.67 -1.05 -0.75
C LYS A 82 23.58 -2.07 -0.46
N ILE A 83 22.46 -1.68 0.15
CA ILE A 83 21.31 -2.58 0.37
C ILE A 83 20.75 -3.06 -0.96
N VAL A 84 20.45 -2.15 -1.89
CA VAL A 84 19.86 -2.51 -3.19
C VAL A 84 20.77 -3.49 -3.93
N ARG A 85 22.08 -3.19 -4.02
CA ARG A 85 23.06 -4.05 -4.69
C ARG A 85 23.16 -5.42 -4.02
N TYR A 86 23.30 -5.46 -2.69
CA TYR A 86 23.38 -6.71 -1.93
C TYR A 86 22.14 -7.59 -2.12
N VAL A 87 20.94 -7.02 -2.01
CA VAL A 87 19.69 -7.76 -2.13
C VAL A 87 19.46 -8.24 -3.57
N LYS A 88 19.82 -7.42 -4.57
CA LYS A 88 19.78 -7.84 -5.97
C LYS A 88 20.69 -9.05 -6.21
N GLU A 89 21.93 -8.99 -5.74
CA GLU A 89 22.88 -10.11 -5.89
C GLU A 89 22.44 -11.36 -5.12
N LEU A 90 21.79 -11.21 -3.96
CA LEU A 90 21.17 -12.34 -3.27
C LEU A 90 20.04 -12.96 -4.10
N PHE A 91 19.17 -12.13 -4.67
CA PHE A 91 18.09 -12.59 -5.55
C PHE A 91 18.63 -13.36 -6.76
N ASP A 92 19.63 -12.80 -7.44
CA ASP A 92 20.27 -13.40 -8.63
C ASP A 92 21.03 -14.71 -8.29
N ARG A 93 21.64 -14.79 -7.10
CA ARG A 93 22.35 -16.01 -6.66
C ARG A 93 21.41 -17.16 -6.30
N GLY A 94 20.25 -16.84 -5.71
CA GLY A 94 19.32 -17.85 -5.19
C GLY A 94 19.90 -18.69 -4.05
N ILE A 95 19.17 -19.76 -3.69
CA ILE A 95 19.57 -20.79 -2.72
C ILE A 95 19.59 -22.13 -3.44
N GLU A 96 20.58 -22.96 -3.11
CA GLU A 96 20.58 -24.37 -3.48
C GLU A 96 19.65 -25.13 -2.53
N SER A 97 18.54 -25.60 -3.07
CA SER A 97 17.59 -26.47 -2.38
C SER A 97 17.86 -27.90 -2.79
N THR A 98 18.09 -28.76 -1.81
CA THR A 98 18.35 -30.17 -2.05
C THR A 98 17.13 -30.98 -1.62
N THR A 99 16.51 -31.66 -2.57
CA THR A 99 15.35 -32.51 -2.31
C THR A 99 15.71 -33.97 -2.58
N ARG A 100 15.33 -34.85 -1.65
CA ARG A 100 15.44 -36.30 -1.87
C ARG A 100 14.22 -36.76 -2.65
N ASN A 101 14.46 -37.37 -3.79
CA ASN A 101 13.42 -37.99 -4.60
C ASN A 101 12.98 -39.32 -3.95
N VAL A 102 11.82 -39.81 -4.38
CA VAL A 102 11.25 -41.09 -3.96
C VAL A 102 12.20 -42.25 -4.28
N ASP A 103 12.97 -42.13 -5.36
CA ASP A 103 13.95 -43.13 -5.82
C ASP A 103 15.27 -43.12 -5.03
N GLY A 104 15.37 -42.32 -3.96
CA GLY A 104 16.59 -42.16 -3.15
C GLY A 104 17.67 -41.28 -3.78
N THR A 105 17.49 -40.86 -5.03
CA THR A 105 18.37 -39.88 -5.69
C THR A 105 18.16 -38.50 -5.09
N THR A 106 19.23 -37.71 -5.05
CA THR A 106 19.19 -36.35 -4.51
C THR A 106 19.29 -35.36 -5.66
N THR A 107 18.27 -34.52 -5.84
CA THR A 107 18.29 -33.45 -6.83
C THR A 107 18.52 -32.13 -6.12
N THR A 108 19.56 -31.40 -6.53
CA THR A 108 19.81 -30.04 -6.09
C THR A 108 19.29 -29.08 -7.15
N VAL A 109 18.33 -28.24 -6.78
CA VAL A 109 17.74 -27.21 -7.64
C VAL A 109 18.07 -25.84 -7.05
N ARG A 110 18.42 -24.88 -7.90
CA ARG A 110 18.55 -23.48 -7.49
C ARG A 110 17.19 -22.82 -7.50
N ILE A 111 16.80 -22.27 -6.36
CA ILE A 111 15.52 -21.57 -6.18
C ILE A 111 15.82 -20.14 -5.78
N SER A 112 15.12 -19.19 -6.40
CA SER A 112 15.21 -17.77 -6.01
C SER A 112 14.76 -17.56 -4.57
N TYR A 113 15.37 -16.60 -3.87
CA TYR A 113 14.92 -16.24 -2.53
C TYR A 113 13.47 -15.76 -2.54
N SER A 114 12.68 -16.17 -1.54
CA SER A 114 11.34 -15.62 -1.36
C SER A 114 11.38 -14.13 -1.03
N HIS A 115 10.32 -13.40 -1.42
CA HIS A 115 10.17 -11.97 -1.11
C HIS A 115 10.34 -11.69 0.39
N GLU A 116 9.75 -12.52 1.26
CA GLU A 116 9.85 -12.36 2.71
C GLU A 116 11.27 -12.56 3.23
N THR A 117 12.02 -13.48 2.63
CA THR A 117 13.43 -13.67 3.00
C THR A 117 14.26 -12.43 2.68
N LEU A 118 14.09 -11.87 1.47
CA LEU A 118 14.79 -10.65 1.04
C LEU A 118 14.38 -9.45 1.91
N LYS A 119 13.08 -9.32 2.22
CA LYS A 119 12.55 -8.28 3.10
C LYS A 119 13.13 -8.37 4.51
N MET A 120 13.34 -9.59 5.05
CA MET A 120 14.05 -9.77 6.31
C MET A 120 15.51 -9.31 6.23
N HIS A 121 16.20 -9.51 5.12
CA HIS A 121 17.54 -8.96 4.92
C HIS A 121 17.50 -7.42 4.96
N ILE A 122 16.57 -6.78 4.24
CA ILE A 122 16.41 -5.32 4.26
C ILE A 122 16.17 -4.82 5.69
N LYS A 123 15.23 -5.43 6.43
CA LYS A 123 14.93 -5.05 7.82
C LYS A 123 16.15 -5.19 8.74
N ALA A 124 16.90 -6.29 8.59
CA ALA A 124 18.12 -6.51 9.38
C ALA A 124 19.21 -5.47 9.07
N LEU A 125 19.28 -4.97 7.83
CA LEU A 125 20.24 -3.92 7.46
C LEU A 125 19.81 -2.52 7.92
N VAL A 126 18.51 -2.22 7.87
CA VAL A 126 17.98 -0.98 8.49
C VAL A 126 18.24 -0.98 10.00
N ASP A 127 18.13 -2.15 10.65
CA ASP A 127 18.50 -2.31 12.06
C ASP A 127 20.00 -2.09 12.31
N LEU A 128 20.85 -2.65 11.45
CA LEU A 128 22.30 -2.44 11.53
C LEU A 128 22.66 -0.96 11.36
N TYR A 129 22.00 -0.26 10.43
CA TYR A 129 22.15 1.18 10.25
C TYR A 129 21.78 1.96 11.52
N ALA A 130 20.68 1.59 12.19
CA ALA A 130 20.29 2.26 13.43
C ALA A 130 21.36 2.12 14.52
N LYS A 131 22.00 0.95 14.63
CA LYS A 131 23.14 0.72 15.55
C LYS A 131 24.36 1.55 15.13
N GLN A 132 24.73 1.52 13.85
CA GLN A 132 25.86 2.29 13.31
C GLN A 132 25.68 3.80 13.52
N LYS A 133 24.47 4.31 13.34
CA LYS A 133 24.14 5.72 13.57
C LYS A 133 24.28 6.12 15.04
N ALA A 134 23.96 5.22 15.97
CA ALA A 134 24.17 5.45 17.40
C ALA A 134 25.65 5.39 17.80
N ASP A 135 26.42 4.51 17.15
CA ASP A 135 27.85 4.31 17.44
C ASP A 135 28.76 5.39 16.85
N ASN A 136 28.37 6.04 15.75
CA ASN A 136 29.27 6.88 14.96
C ASN A 136 28.76 8.32 14.80
N LYS A 137 29.40 9.30 15.47
CA LYS A 137 29.03 10.72 15.40
C LYS A 137 29.11 11.29 13.97
N ASP A 138 30.05 10.81 13.15
CA ASP A 138 30.22 11.22 11.74
C ASP A 138 29.13 10.66 10.81
N THR A 139 28.32 9.69 11.25
CA THR A 139 27.22 9.16 10.43
C THR A 139 25.92 9.96 10.53
N MET A 140 25.85 11.02 11.33
CA MET A 140 24.64 11.87 11.44
C MET A 140 24.23 12.55 10.13
N THR A 141 25.17 12.72 9.19
CA THR A 141 24.94 13.31 7.86
C THR A 141 24.50 12.31 6.80
N LEU A 142 24.52 11.00 7.07
CA LEU A 142 24.06 9.99 6.11
C LEU A 142 22.53 9.92 6.08
N LYS A 143 21.97 9.97 4.86
CA LYS A 143 20.54 9.79 4.63
C LYS A 143 20.11 8.39 5.08
N HIS A 144 18.90 8.30 5.64
CA HIS A 144 18.32 7.02 6.06
C HIS A 144 18.31 6.04 4.88
N PRO A 145 18.73 4.77 5.06
CA PRO A 145 18.95 3.83 3.97
C PRO A 145 17.68 3.39 3.24
N ARG A 146 16.49 3.72 3.77
CA ARG A 146 15.18 3.46 3.16
C ARG A 146 14.67 4.66 2.34
N GLY A 147 15.40 5.01 1.30
CA GLY A 147 15.02 6.04 0.34
C GLY A 147 14.02 5.56 -0.72
N GLU A 148 13.86 6.37 -1.77
CA GLU A 148 12.92 6.13 -2.87
C GLU A 148 13.36 4.98 -3.79
N THR A 149 14.67 4.83 -3.99
CA THR A 149 15.25 3.76 -4.81
C THR A 149 15.01 2.40 -4.15
N LEU A 150 15.20 2.29 -2.83
CA LEU A 150 14.92 1.03 -2.13
C LEU A 150 13.42 0.70 -2.13
N LYS A 151 12.54 1.71 -2.03
CA LYS A 151 11.08 1.51 -2.07
C LYS A 151 10.61 1.00 -3.44
N SER A 152 11.05 1.64 -4.52
CA SER A 152 10.72 1.20 -5.89
C SER A 152 11.28 -0.19 -6.19
N PHE A 153 12.50 -0.50 -5.69
CA PHE A 153 13.09 -1.82 -5.77
C PHE A 153 12.32 -2.88 -4.96
N GLU A 154 11.90 -2.59 -3.72
CA GLU A 154 11.10 -3.50 -2.88
C GLU A 154 9.77 -3.86 -3.58
N SER A 155 9.09 -2.88 -4.17
CA SER A 155 7.88 -3.09 -4.98
C SER A 155 8.14 -3.97 -6.21
N SER A 156 9.24 -3.73 -6.90
CA SER A 156 9.63 -4.53 -8.08
C SER A 156 9.93 -5.98 -7.70
N LEU A 157 10.68 -6.21 -6.62
CA LEU A 157 10.94 -7.55 -6.08
C LEU A 157 9.66 -8.29 -5.71
N LYS A 158 8.70 -7.60 -5.07
CA LYS A 158 7.41 -8.21 -4.74
C LYS A 158 6.70 -8.72 -5.99
N ARG A 159 6.65 -7.91 -7.05
CA ARG A 159 6.02 -8.31 -8.34
C ARG A 159 6.75 -9.50 -8.97
N LEU A 160 8.08 -9.47 -9.04
CA LEU A 160 8.88 -10.54 -9.62
C LEU A 160 8.71 -11.87 -8.87
N CYS A 161 8.80 -11.85 -7.53
CA CYS A 161 8.61 -13.05 -6.72
C CYS A 161 7.17 -13.60 -6.81
N SER A 162 6.16 -12.73 -6.89
CA SER A 162 4.77 -13.16 -7.07
C SER A 162 4.56 -13.80 -8.43
N ALA A 163 5.09 -13.20 -9.51
CA ALA A 163 5.00 -13.75 -10.86
C ALA A 163 5.71 -15.11 -10.95
N ALA A 164 6.92 -15.22 -10.40
CA ALA A 164 7.66 -16.49 -10.35
C ALA A 164 6.86 -17.58 -9.61
N ARG A 165 6.29 -17.26 -8.44
CA ARG A 165 5.42 -18.19 -7.72
C ARG A 165 4.21 -18.63 -8.53
N GLN A 166 3.53 -17.70 -9.20
CA GLN A 166 2.37 -18.03 -10.04
C GLN A 166 2.76 -18.95 -11.20
N SER A 167 3.90 -18.72 -11.84
CA SER A 167 4.39 -19.60 -12.90
C SER A 167 4.83 -20.98 -12.40
N GLU A 168 5.42 -21.06 -11.22
CA GLU A 168 5.92 -22.32 -10.63
C GLU A 168 4.80 -23.15 -10.00
N SER A 169 3.77 -22.51 -9.44
CA SER A 169 2.73 -23.23 -8.70
C SER A 169 1.73 -23.92 -9.62
N PHE A 170 1.71 -23.63 -10.93
CA PHE A 170 0.72 -24.14 -11.90
C PHE A 170 -0.74 -24.03 -11.39
N ILE A 171 -0.99 -23.10 -10.45
CA ILE A 171 -2.31 -22.85 -9.89
C ILE A 171 -3.02 -21.97 -10.91
N ASP A 172 -4.20 -22.41 -11.35
CA ASP A 172 -5.05 -21.64 -12.24
C ASP A 172 -5.30 -20.24 -11.63
N PRO A 173 -4.89 -19.15 -12.31
CA PRO A 173 -5.17 -17.78 -11.86
C PRO A 173 -6.67 -17.48 -11.70
N GLY A 174 -7.55 -18.29 -12.30
CA GLY A 174 -8.99 -18.23 -12.17
C GLY A 174 -9.52 -18.73 -10.81
N ILE A 175 -8.72 -19.49 -10.06
CA ILE A 175 -9.11 -19.97 -8.72
C ILE A 175 -9.22 -18.79 -7.75
N GLY A 176 -10.39 -18.63 -7.14
CA GLY A 176 -10.75 -17.50 -6.29
C GLY A 176 -11.06 -16.21 -7.06
N SER A 177 -11.23 -16.29 -8.38
CA SER A 177 -11.70 -15.17 -9.20
C SER A 177 -13.23 -15.03 -9.13
N ILE A 178 -13.78 -13.98 -9.78
CA ILE A 178 -15.24 -13.80 -9.88
C ILE A 178 -15.97 -14.96 -10.58
N GLN A 179 -15.24 -15.81 -11.31
CA GLN A 179 -15.77 -17.02 -11.94
C GLN A 179 -16.08 -18.12 -10.92
N ASP A 180 -15.39 -18.15 -9.78
CA ASP A 180 -15.63 -19.08 -8.65
C ASP A 180 -16.78 -18.58 -7.74
N GLY A 181 -17.81 -18.00 -8.36
CA GLY A 181 -18.99 -17.48 -7.66
C GLY A 181 -19.62 -18.51 -6.71
N TYR A 182 -20.46 -18.04 -5.81
CA TYR A 182 -21.16 -18.94 -4.90
C TYR A 182 -22.18 -19.81 -5.65
N ASN A 183 -22.25 -21.09 -5.27
CA ASN A 183 -23.33 -21.96 -5.70
C ASN A 183 -24.64 -21.62 -4.98
N ALA A 184 -25.77 -22.17 -5.43
CA ALA A 184 -27.09 -21.86 -4.86
C ALA A 184 -27.17 -22.17 -3.35
N GLU A 185 -26.53 -23.24 -2.88
CA GLU A 185 -26.50 -23.60 -1.46
C GLU A 185 -25.66 -22.62 -0.62
N GLN A 186 -24.54 -22.15 -1.17
CA GLN A 186 -23.66 -21.16 -0.57
C GLN A 186 -24.34 -19.81 -0.51
N LEU A 187 -25.12 -19.43 -1.54
CA LEU A 187 -25.93 -18.22 -1.51
C LEU A 187 -26.91 -18.23 -0.34
N VAL A 188 -27.61 -19.35 -0.14
CA VAL A 188 -28.55 -19.51 0.99
C VAL A 188 -27.81 -19.39 2.32
N LYS A 189 -26.68 -20.11 2.48
CA LYS A 189 -25.84 -20.02 3.69
C LYS A 189 -25.35 -18.60 3.98
N ILE A 190 -24.96 -17.83 2.97
CA ILE A 190 -24.53 -16.44 3.13
C ILE A 190 -25.72 -15.56 3.53
N ALA A 191 -26.88 -15.75 2.90
CA ALA A 191 -28.10 -15.00 3.23
C ALA A 191 -28.58 -15.28 4.67
N ASP A 192 -28.47 -16.53 5.13
CA ASP A 192 -28.80 -16.94 6.49
C ASP A 192 -27.76 -16.42 7.48
N HIS A 193 -26.47 -16.45 7.12
CA HIS A 193 -25.40 -15.87 7.94
C HIS A 193 -25.65 -14.39 8.26
N TYR A 194 -26.14 -13.59 7.29
CA TYR A 194 -26.50 -12.20 7.56
C TYR A 194 -27.69 -12.05 8.50
N LEU A 195 -28.64 -13.00 8.46
CA LEU A 195 -29.83 -12.99 9.32
C LEU A 195 -29.52 -13.41 10.76
N GLU A 196 -28.64 -14.39 10.93
CA GLU A 196 -28.25 -14.96 12.23
C GLU A 196 -27.18 -14.14 12.95
N ARG A 197 -26.53 -13.19 12.26
CA ARG A 197 -25.49 -12.35 12.84
C ARG A 197 -26.03 -11.52 14.00
N GLU A 198 -25.36 -11.55 15.15
CA GLU A 198 -25.62 -10.69 16.31
C GLU A 198 -25.29 -9.22 16.01
N LYS A 199 -26.10 -8.59 15.16
CA LYS A 199 -26.14 -7.15 14.92
C LYS A 199 -27.51 -6.62 15.33
N LYS A 200 -27.65 -5.30 15.37
CA LYS A 200 -28.98 -4.69 15.44
C LYS A 200 -29.83 -5.24 14.29
N PRO A 201 -31.09 -5.64 14.51
CA PRO A 201 -31.90 -6.33 13.51
C PRO A 201 -32.02 -5.55 12.18
N GLY A 202 -32.03 -4.21 12.24
CA GLY A 202 -32.03 -3.37 11.04
C GLY A 202 -30.74 -3.46 10.20
N ASP A 203 -29.56 -3.57 10.83
CA ASP A 203 -28.29 -3.66 10.12
C ASP A 203 -28.14 -5.03 9.43
N ALA A 204 -28.58 -6.09 10.11
CA ALA A 204 -28.59 -7.46 9.57
C ALA A 204 -29.49 -7.58 8.33
N LEU A 205 -30.72 -7.05 8.41
CA LEU A 205 -31.67 -7.04 7.29
C LEU A 205 -31.18 -6.20 6.11
N ARG A 206 -30.59 -5.03 6.39
CA ARG A 206 -30.01 -4.18 5.35
C ARG A 206 -28.86 -4.90 4.63
N ASP A 207 -27.89 -5.44 5.38
CA ASP A 207 -26.74 -6.12 4.79
C ASP A 207 -27.19 -7.32 3.93
N ARG A 208 -28.21 -8.07 4.38
CA ARG A 208 -28.83 -9.17 3.62
C ARG A 208 -29.54 -8.69 2.34
N MET A 209 -30.36 -7.65 2.44
CA MET A 209 -31.04 -7.04 1.29
C MET A 209 -30.03 -6.56 0.24
N MET A 210 -28.96 -5.89 0.68
CA MET A 210 -27.90 -5.41 -0.21
C MET A 210 -27.19 -6.58 -0.92
N PHE A 211 -26.86 -7.64 -0.19
CA PHE A 211 -26.27 -8.85 -0.77
C PHE A 211 -27.17 -9.48 -1.85
N LEU A 212 -28.48 -9.63 -1.56
CA LEU A 212 -29.43 -10.23 -2.49
C LEU A 212 -29.70 -9.35 -3.71
N LEU A 213 -29.87 -8.03 -3.53
CA LEU A 213 -30.03 -7.10 -4.65
C LEU A 213 -28.80 -7.11 -5.55
N ASN A 214 -27.61 -7.13 -4.97
CA ASN A 214 -26.37 -7.20 -5.73
C ASN A 214 -26.26 -8.50 -6.55
N HIS A 215 -26.73 -9.62 -6.00
CA HIS A 215 -26.79 -10.89 -6.73
C HIS A 215 -27.83 -10.87 -7.86
N MET A 216 -29.07 -10.46 -7.58
CA MET A 216 -30.18 -10.56 -8.53
C MET A 216 -30.08 -9.55 -9.67
N MET A 217 -29.55 -8.36 -9.39
CA MET A 217 -29.46 -7.27 -10.35
C MET A 217 -28.04 -7.02 -10.87
N MET A 218 -27.04 -7.79 -10.39
CA MET A 218 -25.62 -7.67 -10.78
C MET A 218 -25.08 -6.24 -10.69
N LEU A 219 -25.51 -5.52 -9.66
CA LEU A 219 -25.17 -4.12 -9.48
C LEU A 219 -23.71 -3.95 -9.02
N ARG A 220 -23.18 -2.74 -9.17
CA ARG A 220 -21.96 -2.34 -8.48
C ARG A 220 -22.32 -1.77 -7.12
N GLY A 221 -21.40 -1.92 -6.15
CA GLY A 221 -21.60 -1.37 -4.81
C GLY A 221 -21.75 0.15 -4.78
N GLU A 222 -21.26 0.87 -5.78
CA GLU A 222 -21.54 2.30 -5.98
C GLU A 222 -23.01 2.53 -6.31
N THR A 223 -23.52 1.88 -7.36
CA THR A 223 -24.91 2.00 -7.82
C THR A 223 -25.87 1.68 -6.69
N LEU A 224 -25.61 0.61 -5.94
CA LEU A 224 -26.46 0.15 -4.85
C LEU A 224 -26.56 1.17 -3.69
N ARG A 225 -25.46 1.88 -3.38
CA ARG A 225 -25.41 2.87 -2.30
C ARG A 225 -26.15 4.16 -2.65
N ASP A 226 -26.17 4.52 -3.93
CA ASP A 226 -26.85 5.72 -4.42
C ASP A 226 -28.32 5.46 -4.77
N THR A 227 -28.82 4.23 -4.55
CA THR A 227 -30.22 3.91 -4.78
C THR A 227 -31.13 4.59 -3.77
N ASN A 228 -32.22 5.15 -4.28
CA ASN A 228 -33.24 5.79 -3.46
C ASN A 228 -34.57 5.04 -3.60
N LEU A 229 -35.31 4.93 -2.49
CA LEU A 229 -36.58 4.19 -2.49
C LEU A 229 -37.61 4.80 -3.45
N ASN A 230 -37.52 6.11 -3.70
CA ASN A 230 -38.38 6.82 -4.66
C ASN A 230 -38.22 6.32 -6.11
N HIS A 231 -37.12 5.62 -6.42
CA HIS A 231 -36.85 5.04 -7.74
C HIS A 231 -37.13 3.54 -7.80
N MET A 232 -37.74 2.97 -6.74
CA MET A 232 -38.11 1.57 -6.63
C MET A 232 -39.64 1.45 -6.63
N PHE A 233 -40.18 0.67 -7.56
CA PHE A 233 -41.63 0.44 -7.63
C PHE A 233 -41.94 -0.98 -8.13
N SER A 234 -43.13 -1.47 -7.80
CA SER A 234 -43.64 -2.74 -8.29
C SER A 234 -44.49 -2.53 -9.54
N LEU A 235 -44.26 -3.32 -10.57
CA LEU A 235 -45.07 -3.36 -11.78
C LEU A 235 -45.68 -4.74 -11.92
N GLU A 236 -47.00 -4.82 -12.13
CA GLU A 236 -47.68 -6.11 -12.36
C GLU A 236 -47.75 -6.38 -13.87
N PHE A 237 -47.10 -7.45 -14.32
CA PHE A 237 -47.20 -7.92 -15.70
C PHE A 237 -48.41 -8.82 -15.84
N LYS A 238 -49.47 -8.29 -16.46
CA LYS A 238 -50.79 -8.94 -16.54
C LYS A 238 -50.81 -10.14 -17.51
N ASP A 239 -49.88 -10.20 -18.46
CA ASP A 239 -49.90 -11.17 -19.57
C ASP A 239 -48.69 -12.14 -19.59
N GLU A 240 -47.83 -12.12 -18.56
CA GLU A 240 -46.59 -12.91 -18.54
C GLU A 240 -46.69 -14.26 -17.80
N GLY A 241 -47.89 -14.69 -17.38
CA GLY A 241 -48.04 -16.02 -16.78
C GLY A 241 -49.43 -16.39 -16.26
N ALA A 242 -49.58 -17.64 -15.81
CA ALA A 242 -50.82 -18.16 -15.22
C ALA A 242 -51.10 -17.63 -13.79
N THR A 243 -50.09 -17.02 -13.14
CA THR A 243 -50.18 -16.43 -11.79
C THR A 243 -49.75 -14.98 -11.82
N ARG A 244 -50.28 -14.17 -10.89
CA ARG A 244 -49.87 -12.76 -10.71
C ARG A 244 -48.35 -12.67 -10.54
N CYS A 245 -47.69 -11.91 -11.41
CA CYS A 245 -46.24 -11.70 -11.38
C CYS A 245 -45.92 -10.23 -11.06
N PRO A 246 -45.76 -9.86 -9.77
CA PRO A 246 -45.26 -8.54 -9.41
C PRO A 246 -43.75 -8.49 -9.64
N VAL A 247 -43.33 -7.64 -10.58
CA VAL A 247 -41.93 -7.37 -10.88
C VAL A 247 -41.46 -6.18 -10.06
N PHE A 248 -40.31 -6.33 -9.41
CA PHE A 248 -39.65 -5.23 -8.74
C PHE A 248 -38.78 -4.46 -9.74
N VAL A 249 -39.10 -3.19 -9.95
CA VAL A 249 -38.40 -2.30 -10.88
C VAL A 249 -37.60 -1.29 -10.06
N MET A 250 -36.31 -1.17 -10.39
CA MET A 250 -35.42 -0.15 -9.83
C MET A 250 -34.87 0.70 -10.97
N MET A 251 -35.16 2.00 -10.98
CA MET A 251 -34.62 2.92 -11.97
C MET A 251 -33.23 3.42 -11.54
N ILE A 252 -32.25 3.26 -12.41
CA ILE A 252 -30.88 3.77 -12.23
C ILE A 252 -30.74 5.01 -13.12
N THR A 253 -30.75 6.19 -12.52
CA THR A 253 -30.78 7.47 -13.24
C THR A 253 -29.44 7.86 -13.86
N GLY A 254 -28.32 7.30 -13.37
CA GLY A 254 -26.97 7.60 -13.86
C GLY A 254 -26.77 7.28 -15.34
N ASP A 255 -27.36 6.18 -15.82
CA ASP A 255 -27.20 5.73 -17.20
C ASP A 255 -28.25 6.33 -18.15
N ALA A 256 -29.35 6.86 -17.63
CA ALA A 256 -30.41 7.44 -18.45
C ALA A 256 -29.93 8.64 -19.28
N VAL A 257 -28.95 9.39 -18.79
CA VAL A 257 -28.34 10.51 -19.53
C VAL A 257 -27.63 10.01 -20.80
N PHE A 258 -26.90 8.91 -20.71
CA PHE A 258 -26.20 8.30 -21.84
C PHE A 258 -27.16 7.56 -22.78
N LEU A 259 -28.10 6.81 -22.21
CA LEU A 259 -29.10 6.08 -22.99
C LEU A 259 -30.01 7.04 -23.77
N LYS A 260 -30.31 8.22 -23.22
CA LYS A 260 -31.02 9.28 -23.95
C LYS A 260 -30.23 9.80 -25.15
N GLN A 261 -28.89 9.93 -25.03
CA GLN A 261 -28.05 10.33 -26.17
C GLN A 261 -27.98 9.26 -27.26
N GLN A 262 -28.10 7.98 -26.91
CA GLN A 262 -28.02 6.86 -27.85
C GLN A 262 -29.36 6.48 -28.47
N ALA A 263 -30.46 6.69 -27.76
CA ALA A 263 -31.81 6.27 -28.17
C ALA A 263 -32.86 7.33 -27.81
N GLU A 264 -32.64 8.58 -28.25
CA GLU A 264 -33.48 9.74 -27.92
C GLU A 264 -34.96 9.56 -28.31
N GLU A 265 -35.23 8.79 -29.36
CA GLU A 265 -36.58 8.54 -29.88
C GLU A 265 -37.37 7.49 -29.08
N HIS A 266 -36.76 6.80 -28.11
CA HIS A 266 -37.44 5.75 -27.35
C HIS A 266 -38.54 6.33 -26.45
N GLU A 267 -39.70 5.68 -26.41
CA GLU A 267 -40.90 6.14 -25.69
C GLU A 267 -40.63 6.45 -24.20
N ILE A 268 -39.69 5.72 -23.59
CA ILE A 268 -39.27 5.95 -22.20
C ILE A 268 -38.75 7.37 -21.96
N PHE A 269 -38.04 7.98 -22.92
CA PHE A 269 -37.47 9.33 -22.79
C PHE A 269 -38.46 10.45 -23.09
N GLN A 270 -39.64 10.11 -23.61
CA GLN A 270 -40.75 11.05 -23.75
C GLN A 270 -41.49 11.29 -22.43
N HIS A 271 -41.24 10.46 -21.41
CA HIS A 271 -41.85 10.61 -20.08
C HIS A 271 -41.44 11.91 -19.38
N GLU A 272 -42.36 12.53 -18.63
CA GLU A 272 -42.20 13.85 -18.00
C GLU A 272 -40.93 13.97 -17.12
N ILE A 273 -40.56 12.87 -16.46
CA ILE A 273 -39.35 12.79 -15.62
C ILE A 273 -38.06 13.13 -16.41
N PHE A 274 -37.97 12.76 -17.69
CA PHE A 274 -36.78 13.05 -18.52
C PHE A 274 -36.83 14.41 -19.23
N GLN A 275 -37.94 15.13 -19.07
CA GLN A 275 -38.13 16.50 -19.54
C GLN A 275 -38.00 17.53 -18.40
N SER A 276 -37.99 17.07 -17.14
CA SER A 276 -37.92 17.89 -15.94
C SER A 276 -36.63 18.71 -15.86
N GLU A 277 -36.70 19.84 -15.16
CA GLU A 277 -35.58 20.74 -14.96
C GLU A 277 -34.50 20.12 -14.06
N GLU A 278 -34.91 19.28 -13.10
CA GLU A 278 -34.01 18.48 -12.27
C GLU A 278 -33.21 17.48 -13.09
N PHE A 279 -33.85 16.78 -14.04
CA PHE A 279 -33.14 15.84 -14.91
C PHE A 279 -32.15 16.54 -15.84
N LYS A 280 -32.53 17.69 -16.41
CA LYS A 280 -31.64 18.49 -17.27
C LYS A 280 -30.40 18.98 -16.52
N SER A 281 -30.59 19.56 -15.33
CA SER A 281 -29.48 20.03 -14.50
C SER A 281 -28.56 18.89 -14.02
N PHE A 282 -29.14 17.72 -13.70
CA PHE A 282 -28.38 16.52 -13.40
C PHE A 282 -27.56 16.05 -14.61
N ALA A 283 -28.16 15.98 -15.80
CA ALA A 283 -27.49 15.60 -17.03
C ALA A 283 -26.33 16.52 -17.39
N GLU A 284 -26.50 17.83 -17.23
CA GLU A 284 -25.43 18.82 -17.48
C GLU A 284 -24.25 18.66 -16.51
N ASN A 285 -24.54 18.45 -15.22
CA ASN A 285 -23.50 18.25 -14.21
C ASN A 285 -22.74 16.93 -14.44
N LEU A 286 -23.44 15.85 -14.80
CA LEU A 286 -22.82 14.56 -15.09
C LEU A 286 -21.87 14.67 -16.30
N ASN A 287 -22.33 15.28 -17.40
CA ASN A 287 -21.50 15.52 -18.59
C ASN A 287 -20.27 16.38 -18.27
N ARG A 288 -20.40 17.39 -17.40
CA ARG A 288 -19.27 18.22 -16.96
C ARG A 288 -18.23 17.42 -16.16
N CYS A 289 -18.67 16.53 -15.26
CA CYS A 289 -17.79 15.67 -14.48
C CYS A 289 -17.03 14.68 -15.36
N ILE A 290 -17.69 14.10 -16.35
CA ILE A 290 -17.06 13.17 -17.30
C ILE A 290 -15.99 13.90 -18.11
N ASN A 291 -16.31 15.08 -18.65
CA ASN A 291 -15.38 15.84 -19.49
C ASN A 291 -14.18 16.42 -18.73
N SER A 292 -14.29 16.59 -17.41
CA SER A 292 -13.20 17.08 -16.55
C SER A 292 -12.36 15.95 -15.93
N THR A 293 -12.84 14.71 -15.98
CA THR A 293 -12.10 13.55 -15.47
C THR A 293 -11.13 13.06 -16.53
N THR A 294 -9.83 13.07 -16.23
CA THR A 294 -8.81 12.45 -17.08
C THR A 294 -9.13 10.96 -17.26
N PRO A 295 -9.28 10.46 -18.51
CA PRO A 295 -9.58 9.06 -18.72
C PRO A 295 -8.45 8.18 -18.18
N PRO A 296 -8.75 6.98 -17.66
CA PRO A 296 -7.74 5.99 -17.33
C PRO A 296 -6.85 5.71 -18.54
N SER A 297 -5.54 5.54 -18.33
CA SER A 297 -4.55 5.34 -19.40
C SER A 297 -4.89 4.19 -20.37
N GLU A 298 -5.65 3.20 -19.92
CA GLU A 298 -6.18 2.11 -20.76
C GLU A 298 -7.15 2.58 -21.86
N ILE A 299 -8.02 3.56 -21.57
CA ILE A 299 -8.99 4.10 -22.54
C ILE A 299 -8.27 4.98 -23.57
N GLU A 300 -7.21 5.66 -23.16
CA GLU A 300 -6.37 6.47 -24.05
C GLU A 300 -5.63 5.59 -25.06
N ILE A 301 -5.16 4.41 -24.63
CA ILE A 301 -4.52 3.41 -25.51
C ILE A 301 -5.52 2.85 -26.53
N GLN A 302 -6.75 2.51 -26.13
CA GLN A 302 -7.79 2.02 -27.04
C GLN A 302 -8.24 3.07 -28.07
N ARG A 303 -8.23 4.36 -27.71
CA ARG A 303 -8.52 5.46 -28.65
C ARG A 303 -7.41 5.69 -29.68
N ILE A 304 -6.16 5.44 -29.31
CA ILE A 304 -4.99 5.61 -30.18
C ILE A 304 -4.82 4.41 -31.12
N VAL A 305 -5.28 3.22 -30.72
CA VAL A 305 -5.17 1.99 -31.52
C VAL A 305 -6.53 1.29 -31.61
N PRO A 306 -7.40 1.71 -32.54
CA PRO A 306 -8.74 1.13 -32.67
C PRO A 306 -8.75 -0.30 -33.26
N GLU A 307 -7.62 -0.82 -33.74
CA GLU A 307 -7.54 -2.11 -34.47
C GLU A 307 -7.18 -3.33 -33.60
N ILE A 308 -7.26 -3.25 -32.27
CA ILE A 308 -7.14 -4.43 -31.41
C ILE A 308 -8.51 -4.75 -30.79
N ASN A 309 -9.43 -5.15 -31.67
CA ASN A 309 -10.50 -6.15 -31.45
C ASN A 309 -11.12 -6.53 -32.79
#